data_AF-A0A165BBZ2-F1
#
_entry.id   AF-A0A165BBZ2-F1
#
_cell.length_a   1.000
_cell.length_b   1.000
_cell.length_c   1.000
_cell.angle_alpha   90.00
_cell.angle_beta   90.00
_cell.angle_gamma   90.00
#
_symmetry.space_group_name_H-M   'P 1'
#
loop_
_entity.id
_entity.type
_entity.pdbx_description
1 polymer ?
#
loop_
_entity_poly.entity_id
_entity_poly.type
_entity_poly.pdbx_seq_one_letter_code
_entity_poly.pdbx_strand_id
1 'polypeptide(L)'
;MKSAFLSFFLLSCFAWRTVVAAYPDPLPGTDIKMGAPTVVYNADLKKYFLFGTGKFIPYYASPSITGPWTNQGVLMPNGTKVGLEGGYWAPDCRRSPSQLYVCYYSISNLGSQTSVISLDAAWNVD
;
A
#
# COMPACT_ATOMS: atom_id res chain seq x y z
N MET A 1 -34.72 -53.51 1.16
CA MET A 1 -34.73 -52.03 1.31
C MET A 1 -34.02 -51.60 2.60
N LYS A 2 -32.71 -51.84 2.74
CA LYS A 2 -31.92 -51.36 3.92
C LYS A 2 -30.49 -50.91 3.57
N SER A 3 -30.05 -51.12 2.32
CA SER A 3 -28.67 -50.81 1.89
C SER A 3 -28.51 -49.47 1.17
N ALA A 4 -29.60 -48.78 0.80
CA ALA A 4 -29.53 -47.52 0.06
C ALA A 4 -29.41 -46.28 0.96
N PHE A 5 -29.72 -46.41 2.26
CA PHE A 5 -29.68 -45.29 3.21
C PHE A 5 -28.29 -45.02 3.79
N LEU A 6 -27.37 -45.99 3.75
CA LEU A 6 -26.03 -45.84 4.32
C LEU A 6 -25.05 -45.14 3.36
N SER A 7 -25.31 -45.20 2.05
CA SER A 7 -24.46 -44.58 1.02
C SER A 7 -24.67 -43.07 0.86
N PHE A 8 -25.80 -42.53 1.34
CA PHE A 8 -26.08 -41.09 1.26
C PHE A 8 -25.44 -40.28 2.40
N PHE A 9 -25.11 -40.92 3.52
CA PHE A 9 -24.55 -40.21 4.69
C PHE A 9 -23.03 -40.02 4.58
N LEU A 10 -22.33 -40.91 3.86
CA LEU A 10 -20.87 -40.82 3.66
C LEU A 10 -20.46 -39.82 2.56
N LEU A 11 -21.37 -39.45 1.65
CA LEU A 11 -21.10 -38.42 0.63
C LEU A 11 -21.28 -36.98 1.14
N SER A 12 -21.92 -36.78 2.29
CA SER A 12 -22.23 -35.45 2.83
C SER A 12 -21.09 -34.79 3.61
N CYS A 13 -20.08 -35.55 4.05
CA CYS A 13 -18.99 -35.01 4.88
C CYS A 13 -17.85 -34.34 4.08
N PHE A 14 -17.90 -34.35 2.74
CA PHE A 14 -16.87 -33.73 1.89
C PHE A 14 -17.24 -32.36 1.34
N ALA A 15 -18.34 -31.75 1.78
CA ALA A 15 -18.60 -30.34 1.52
C ALA A 15 -17.80 -29.46 2.50
N TRP A 16 -16.46 -29.55 2.44
CA TRP A 16 -15.60 -28.50 2.99
C TRP A 16 -15.90 -27.24 2.19
N ARG A 17 -16.74 -26.37 2.77
CA ARG A 17 -16.92 -25.01 2.27
C ARG A 17 -15.58 -24.32 2.46
N THR A 18 -14.82 -24.16 1.39
CA THR A 18 -13.74 -23.19 1.34
C THR A 18 -14.41 -21.82 1.49
N VAL A 19 -14.38 -21.28 2.71
CA VAL A 19 -14.63 -19.86 2.91
C VAL A 19 -13.43 -19.17 2.28
N VAL A 20 -13.55 -18.79 1.02
CA VAL A 20 -12.58 -17.89 0.39
C VAL A 20 -12.72 -16.57 1.15
N ALA A 21 -11.67 -16.20 1.89
CA ALA A 21 -11.59 -14.85 2.46
C ALA A 21 -11.74 -13.86 1.30
N ALA A 22 -12.72 -12.95 1.39
CA ALA A 22 -12.98 -11.99 0.32
C ALA A 22 -11.78 -11.07 0.05
N TYR A 23 -10.86 -10.97 1.03
CA TYR A 23 -9.64 -10.18 0.97
C TYR A 23 -8.49 -10.96 1.62
N PRO A 24 -7.26 -10.86 1.10
CA PRO A 24 -6.09 -11.39 1.79
C PRO A 24 -5.89 -10.69 3.14
N ASP A 25 -5.22 -11.38 4.06
CA ASP A 25 -4.77 -10.76 5.30
C ASP A 25 -3.86 -9.55 4.99
N PRO A 26 -3.84 -8.52 5.86
CA PRO A 26 -2.89 -7.43 5.73
C PRO A 26 -1.45 -7.95 5.61
N LEU A 27 -0.59 -7.19 4.93
CA LEU A 27 0.82 -7.55 4.87
C LEU A 27 1.39 -7.68 6.29
N PRO A 28 2.11 -8.77 6.60
CA PRO A 28 2.82 -8.88 7.86
C PRO A 28 3.93 -7.82 7.90
N GLY A 29 4.41 -7.48 9.10
CA GLY A 29 5.65 -6.72 9.25
C GLY A 29 5.62 -5.62 10.28
N THR A 30 4.52 -4.91 10.48
CA THR A 30 4.35 -3.89 11.54
C THR A 30 2.91 -3.40 11.53
N ASP A 31 2.41 -2.87 12.64
CA ASP A 31 1.06 -2.29 12.75
C ASP A 31 0.97 -0.91 12.04
N ILE A 32 1.22 -0.90 10.73
CA ILE A 32 1.12 0.30 9.90
C ILE A 32 -0.28 0.38 9.32
N LYS A 33 -0.95 1.52 9.57
CA LYS A 33 -2.21 1.87 8.94
C LYS A 33 -1.94 2.81 7.78
N MET A 34 -1.90 2.26 6.57
CA MET A 34 -1.64 3.02 5.35
C MET A 34 -2.67 2.69 4.27
N GLY A 35 -3.21 3.74 3.64
CA GLY A 35 -4.15 3.63 2.53
C GLY A 35 -3.51 4.01 1.19
N ALA A 36 -3.97 3.34 0.12
CA ALA A 36 -3.51 3.52 -1.25
C ALA A 36 -1.96 3.54 -1.38
N PRO A 37 -1.29 2.44 -1.00
CA PRO A 37 0.15 2.40 -0.99
C PRO A 37 0.76 2.24 -2.39
N THR A 38 1.99 2.75 -2.56
CA THR A 38 2.91 2.34 -3.62
C THR A 38 4.18 1.76 -3.02
N VAL A 39 4.64 0.63 -3.56
CA VAL A 39 5.92 0.01 -3.18
C VAL A 39 6.95 0.17 -4.29
N VAL A 40 8.14 0.65 -3.92
CA VAL A 40 9.31 0.76 -4.80
C VAL A 40 10.43 -0.08 -4.23
N TYR A 41 11.03 -0.95 -5.05
CA TYR A 41 12.25 -1.66 -4.67
C TYR A 41 13.48 -0.89 -5.16
N ASN A 42 14.44 -0.67 -4.26
CA ASN A 42 15.74 -0.08 -4.56
C ASN A 42 16.81 -1.16 -4.51
N ALA A 43 17.34 -1.52 -5.68
CA ALA A 43 18.35 -2.57 -5.81
C ALA A 43 19.71 -2.18 -5.20
N ASP A 44 20.06 -0.88 -5.22
CA ASP A 44 21.33 -0.38 -4.68
C ASP A 44 21.35 -0.51 -3.16
N LEU A 45 20.24 -0.16 -2.50
CA LEU A 45 20.08 -0.27 -1.05
C LEU A 45 19.57 -1.64 -0.59
N LYS A 46 19.09 -2.49 -1.51
CA LYS A 46 18.42 -3.76 -1.24
C LYS A 46 17.26 -3.61 -0.24
N LYS A 47 16.45 -2.57 -0.46
CA LYS A 47 15.31 -2.22 0.40
C LYS A 47 14.06 -1.96 -0.44
N TYR A 48 12.91 -2.25 0.16
CA TYR A 48 11.60 -1.80 -0.26
C TYR A 48 11.25 -0.50 0.43
N PHE A 49 10.60 0.39 -0.31
CA PHE A 49 10.06 1.66 0.16
C PHE A 49 8.55 1.66 -0.07
N LEU A 50 7.79 1.97 0.97
CA LEU A 50 6.33 1.97 0.98
C LEU A 50 5.85 3.40 1.21
N PHE A 51 5.25 4.01 0.19
CA PHE A 51 4.67 5.35 0.21
C PHE A 51 3.15 5.23 0.29
N GLY A 52 2.46 6.20 0.90
CA GLY A 52 1.01 6.15 0.91
C GLY A 52 0.34 7.47 1.26
N THR A 53 -0.98 7.37 1.39
CA THR A 53 -1.85 8.51 1.73
C THR A 53 -1.47 9.09 3.09
N GLY A 54 -1.34 10.42 3.16
CA GLY A 54 -1.01 11.15 4.37
C GLY A 54 -0.28 12.46 4.08
N LYS A 55 -0.31 13.39 5.03
CA LYS A 55 0.29 14.73 4.87
C LYS A 55 1.74 14.62 4.39
N PHE A 56 2.03 15.30 3.28
CA PHE A 56 3.36 15.33 2.65
C PHE A 56 3.90 13.96 2.18
N ILE A 57 3.01 12.97 2.00
CA ILE A 57 3.31 11.62 1.54
C ILE A 57 4.27 10.89 2.51
N PRO A 58 3.74 10.28 3.60
CA PRO A 58 4.56 9.48 4.50
C PRO A 58 5.13 8.25 3.80
N TYR A 59 6.31 7.82 4.24
CA TYR A 59 6.93 6.62 3.71
C TYR A 59 7.68 5.81 4.75
N TYR A 60 7.81 4.53 4.45
CA TYR A 60 8.45 3.51 5.27
C TYR A 60 9.47 2.74 4.43
N ALA A 61 10.44 2.11 5.07
CA ALA A 61 11.41 1.24 4.41
C ALA A 61 11.55 -0.10 5.13
N SER A 62 11.85 -1.15 4.37
CA SER A 62 12.07 -2.49 4.90
C SER A 62 13.06 -3.26 4.01
N PRO A 63 13.93 -4.12 4.56
CA PRO A 63 14.74 -5.04 3.75
C PRO A 63 13.90 -6.18 3.12
N SER A 64 12.65 -6.39 3.57
CA SER A 64 11.72 -7.40 3.04
C SER A 64 10.34 -6.81 2.73
N ILE A 65 9.68 -7.33 1.69
CA ILE A 65 8.30 -6.94 1.34
C ILE A 65 7.29 -7.26 2.45
N THR A 66 7.63 -8.20 3.34
CA THR A 66 6.84 -8.60 4.52
C THR A 66 7.25 -7.84 5.78
N GLY A 67 7.96 -6.71 5.64
CA GLY A 67 8.49 -5.96 6.78
C GLY A 67 9.64 -6.66 7.53
N PRO A 68 10.00 -6.17 8.73
CA PRO A 68 9.38 -5.04 9.40
C PRO A 68 9.64 -3.71 8.70
N TRP A 69 8.61 -2.88 8.67
CA TRP A 69 8.63 -1.57 8.03
C TRP A 69 8.98 -0.50 9.06
N THR A 70 10.00 0.28 8.76
CA THR A 70 10.48 1.38 9.60
C THR A 70 10.01 2.70 9.01
N ASN A 71 9.41 3.57 9.82
CA ASN A 71 8.99 4.91 9.41
C ASN A 71 10.23 5.75 9.05
N GLN A 72 10.24 6.36 7.87
CA GLN A 72 11.32 7.21 7.38
C GLN A 72 10.94 8.69 7.31
N GLY A 73 9.70 9.04 7.68
CA GLY A 73 9.18 10.40 7.63
C GLY A 73 8.27 10.60 6.43
N VAL A 74 8.47 11.72 5.73
CA VAL A 74 7.60 12.19 4.63
C VAL A 74 8.44 12.60 3.42
N LEU A 75 7.90 12.42 2.21
CA LEU A 75 8.57 12.77 0.97
C LEU A 75 8.87 14.28 0.86
N MET A 76 7.96 15.11 1.38
CA MET A 76 8.05 16.57 1.31
C MET A 76 8.19 17.20 2.71
N PRO A 77 9.35 17.08 3.37
CA PRO A 77 9.54 17.63 4.72
C PRO A 77 9.45 19.16 4.77
N ASN A 78 9.72 19.83 3.64
CA ASN A 78 9.63 21.28 3.49
C ASN A 78 8.27 21.74 2.93
N GLY A 79 7.29 20.84 2.85
CA GLY A 79 5.96 21.10 2.29
C GLY A 79 5.90 21.05 0.76
N THR A 80 4.70 21.30 0.22
CA THR A 80 4.44 21.37 -1.22
C THR A 80 4.42 22.82 -1.70
N LYS A 81 4.80 23.05 -2.97
CA LYS A 81 4.65 24.36 -3.62
C LYS A 81 3.26 24.54 -4.25
N VAL A 82 2.41 23.52 -4.20
CA VAL A 82 1.05 23.56 -4.73
C VAL A 82 0.16 24.35 -3.78
N GLY A 83 -0.52 25.38 -4.30
CA GLY A 83 -1.37 26.27 -3.51
C GLY A 83 -2.77 25.74 -3.18
N LEU A 84 -3.06 24.47 -3.48
CA LEU A 84 -4.32 23.83 -3.08
C LEU A 84 -4.15 23.19 -1.71
N GLU A 85 -4.98 23.57 -0.75
CA GLU A 85 -5.03 22.91 0.55
C GLU A 85 -5.93 21.67 0.51
N GLY A 86 -5.54 20.63 1.24
CA GLY A 86 -6.33 19.41 1.36
C GLY A 86 -5.53 18.23 1.90
N GLY A 87 -6.13 17.05 1.80
CA GLY A 87 -5.45 15.79 2.03
C GLY A 87 -4.60 15.39 0.83
N TYR A 88 -3.51 14.67 1.12
CA TYR A 88 -2.57 14.16 0.13
C TYR A 88 -2.83 12.67 -0.05
N TRP A 89 -3.23 12.24 -1.24
CA TRP A 89 -3.79 10.91 -1.43
C TRP A 89 -3.17 10.14 -2.59
N ALA A 90 -3.16 8.82 -2.40
CA ALA A 90 -2.88 7.80 -3.40
C ALA A 90 -1.64 8.11 -4.26
N PRO A 91 -0.46 8.23 -3.64
CA PRO A 91 0.76 8.48 -4.39
C PRO A 91 1.10 7.30 -5.31
N ASP A 92 1.52 7.59 -6.53
CA ASP A 92 2.21 6.67 -7.43
C ASP A 92 3.68 7.10 -7.54
N CYS A 93 4.57 6.26 -7.03
CA CYS A 93 5.98 6.54 -6.84
C CYS A 93 6.86 5.61 -7.67
N ARG A 94 7.95 6.15 -8.22
CA ARG A 94 8.98 5.39 -8.94
C ARG A 94 10.36 5.95 -8.69
N ARG A 95 11.38 5.09 -8.81
CA ARG A 95 12.79 5.51 -8.86
C ARG A 95 13.13 5.93 -10.30
N SER A 96 13.62 7.14 -10.49
CA SER A 96 14.06 7.64 -11.79
C SER A 96 15.44 7.07 -12.16
N PRO A 97 15.86 7.16 -13.43
CA PRO A 97 17.23 6.83 -13.84
C PRO A 97 18.30 7.66 -13.13
N SER A 98 17.96 8.87 -12.66
CA SER A 98 18.84 9.75 -11.89
C SER A 98 18.77 9.49 -10.38
N GLN A 99 18.29 8.31 -9.97
CA GLN A 99 18.18 7.86 -8.58
C GLN A 99 17.24 8.68 -7.68
N LEU A 100 16.38 9.51 -8.28
CA LEU A 100 15.34 10.26 -7.56
C LEU A 100 14.13 9.38 -7.29
N TYR A 101 13.48 9.58 -6.15
CA TYR A 101 12.13 9.05 -5.95
C TYR A 101 11.14 10.11 -6.37
N VAL A 102 10.40 9.80 -7.43
CA VAL A 102 9.46 10.69 -8.09
C VAL A 102 8.07 10.16 -7.80
N CYS A 103 7.24 10.96 -7.12
CA CYS A 103 5.88 10.59 -6.77
C CYS A 103 4.88 11.56 -7.39
N TYR A 104 3.94 11.00 -8.14
CA TYR A 104 2.69 11.66 -8.51
C TYR A 104 1.69 11.44 -7.39
N TYR A 105 0.93 12.45 -6.99
CA TYR A 105 -0.07 12.31 -5.93
C TYR A 105 -1.20 13.31 -6.14
N SER A 106 -2.34 13.07 -5.50
CA SER A 106 -3.47 14.01 -5.53
C SER A 106 -3.54 14.86 -4.26
N ILE A 107 -3.95 16.12 -4.41
CA ILE A 107 -4.40 16.97 -3.31
C ILE A 107 -5.87 17.28 -3.51
N SER A 108 -6.71 16.95 -2.52
CA SER A 108 -8.15 17.19 -2.56
C SER A 108 -8.80 17.02 -1.17
N ASN A 109 -10.12 17.21 -1.06
CA ASN A 109 -10.92 17.07 0.15
C ASN A 109 -12.06 16.06 -0.07
N LEU A 110 -12.40 15.26 0.94
CA LEU A 110 -13.40 14.20 0.79
C LEU A 110 -14.72 14.77 0.25
N GLY A 111 -15.24 14.17 -0.82
CA GLY A 111 -16.47 14.63 -1.50
C GLY A 111 -16.29 15.84 -2.43
N SER A 112 -15.08 16.41 -2.54
CA SER A 112 -14.76 17.50 -3.47
C SER A 112 -14.38 16.98 -4.85
N GLN A 113 -14.75 17.73 -5.89
CA GLN A 113 -14.21 17.56 -7.25
C GLN A 113 -13.06 18.53 -7.55
N THR A 114 -12.88 19.57 -6.73
CA THR A 114 -11.72 20.47 -6.84
C THR A 114 -10.48 19.74 -6.31
N SER A 115 -9.65 19.28 -7.24
CA SER A 115 -8.48 18.44 -6.97
C SER A 115 -7.35 18.80 -7.92
N VAL A 116 -6.11 18.50 -7.53
CA VAL A 116 -4.92 18.63 -8.40
C VAL A 116 -4.06 17.38 -8.28
N ILE A 117 -3.48 16.95 -9.41
CA ILE A 117 -2.38 15.97 -9.41
C ILE A 117 -1.08 16.77 -9.41
N SER A 118 -0.24 16.53 -8.42
CA SER A 118 1.08 17.13 -8.29
C SER A 118 2.17 16.09 -8.52
N LEU A 119 3.39 16.58 -8.73
CA LEU A 119 4.61 15.81 -8.85
C LEU A 119 5.65 16.40 -7.91
N ASP A 120 6.24 15.56 -7.06
CA ASP A 120 7.41 15.91 -6.27
C ASP A 120 8.50 14.84 -6.38
N ALA A 121 9.73 15.26 -6.17
CA ALA A 121 10.90 14.39 -6.24
C ALA A 121 11.83 14.62 -5.05
N ALA A 122 12.33 13.53 -4.47
CA ALA A 122 13.30 13.56 -3.37
C ALA A 122 14.58 12.79 -3.74
N TRP A 123 15.73 13.38 -3.40
CA TRP A 123 17.06 12.75 -3.54
C TRP A 123 17.36 11.77 -2.40
N ASN A 124 16.81 12.02 -1.21
CA ASN A 124 17.16 11.33 0.03
C ASN A 124 15.93 10.65 0.65
N VAL A 125 15.58 9.47 0.16
CA VAL A 125 14.73 8.54 0.92
C VAL A 125 15.60 7.34 1.27
N ASP A 126 16.32 7.46 2.38
CA ASP A 126 17.23 6.43 2.91
C ASP A 126 16.71 5.89 4.24
#